data_AF-A0A9E6RU24-F1
#
_entry.id   AF-A0A9E6RU24-F1
#
_cell.length_a   1.000
_cell.length_b   1.000
_cell.length_c   1.000
_cell.angle_alpha   90.00
_cell.angle_beta   90.00
_cell.angle_gamma   90.00
#
_symmetry.space_group_name_H-M   'P 1'
#
loop_
_entity.id
_entity.type
_entity.pdbx_description
1 polymer ?
#
loop_
_entity_poly.entity_id
_entity_poly.type
_entity_poly.pdbx_seq_one_letter_code
_entity_poly.pdbx_strand_id
1 'polypeptide(L)'
;MTPKMPRRIKCNGFKEGNLLSLKDVAKRLFFDESTVRYHFIRRRLVGFRNNGVWWFTEDSVKSFENYLKTSGNLKKSKDKK
;
A
#
# COMPACT_ATOMS: atom_id res chain seq x y z
N MET A 1 -4.32 13.39 -46.33
CA MET A 1 -4.36 12.20 -45.45
C MET A 1 -4.04 12.63 -44.04
N THR A 2 -5.01 12.66 -43.12
CA THR A 2 -4.76 12.97 -41.71
C THR A 2 -4.31 11.70 -40.97
N PRO A 3 -3.23 11.74 -40.16
CA PRO A 3 -2.81 10.57 -39.40
C PRO A 3 -3.92 10.19 -38.40
N LYS A 4 -4.41 8.95 -38.51
CA LYS A 4 -5.33 8.38 -37.52
C LYS A 4 -4.60 8.30 -36.19
N MET A 5 -5.00 9.13 -35.22
CA MET A 5 -4.53 9.01 -33.84
C MET A 5 -4.82 7.59 -33.34
N PRO A 6 -3.84 6.91 -32.72
CA PRO A 6 -4.07 5.60 -32.12
C PRO A 6 -5.17 5.75 -31.06
N ARG A 7 -6.19 4.87 -31.15
CA ARG A 7 -7.29 4.84 -30.19
C ARG A 7 -6.68 4.70 -28.80
N ARG A 8 -7.02 5.64 -27.91
CA ARG A 8 -6.66 5.63 -26.48
C ARG A 8 -6.78 4.20 -25.95
N ILE A 9 -5.64 3.57 -25.67
CA ILE A 9 -5.60 2.25 -25.05
C ILE A 9 -6.29 2.41 -23.70
N LYS A 10 -7.53 1.95 -23.58
CA LYS A 10 -8.16 1.76 -22.27
C LYS A 10 -7.34 0.68 -21.60
N CYS A 11 -6.64 1.03 -20.52
CA CYS A 11 -6.00 0.07 -19.63
C CYS A 11 -7.08 -0.74 -18.91
N ASN A 12 -7.76 -1.64 -19.63
CA ASN A 12 -8.62 -2.67 -19.07
C ASN A 12 -7.70 -3.77 -18.51
N GLY A 13 -7.17 -3.53 -17.32
CA GLY A 13 -6.29 -4.46 -16.64
C GLY A 13 -5.94 -4.08 -15.21
N PHE A 14 -6.50 -2.99 -14.68
CA PHE A 14 -6.44 -2.74 -13.24
C PHE A 14 -7.53 -3.59 -12.59
N LYS A 15 -7.16 -4.66 -11.90
CA LYS A 15 -8.08 -5.32 -10.97
C LYS A 15 -8.41 -4.28 -9.89
N GLU A 16 -9.53 -3.59 -10.05
CA GLU A 16 -10.04 -2.53 -9.16
C GLU A 16 -10.31 -3.03 -7.72
N GLY A 17 -10.08 -4.31 -7.43
CA GLY A 17 -10.49 -4.95 -6.17
C GLY A 17 -9.64 -4.65 -4.94
N ASN A 18 -8.42 -4.13 -5.06
CA ASN A 18 -7.45 -4.19 -3.94
C ASN A 18 -6.83 -2.82 -3.59
N LEU A 19 -7.61 -1.75 -3.67
CA LEU A 19 -7.17 -0.41 -3.25
C LEU A 19 -7.82 -0.04 -1.92
N LEU A 20 -6.99 0.28 -0.94
CA LEU A 20 -7.41 0.69 0.40
C LEU A 20 -7.21 2.18 0.57
N SER A 21 -8.20 2.86 1.17
CA SER A 21 -8.03 4.25 1.56
C SER A 21 -7.07 4.37 2.75
N LEU A 22 -6.49 5.55 2.94
CA LEU A 22 -5.64 5.83 4.12
C LEU A 22 -6.32 5.42 5.44
N LYS A 23 -7.64 5.66 5.56
CA LYS A 23 -8.43 5.31 6.74
C LYS A 23 -8.56 3.80 6.94
N ASP A 24 -8.77 3.06 5.86
CA ASP A 24 -8.88 1.60 5.92
C ASP A 24 -7.55 0.96 6.29
N VAL A 25 -6.45 1.47 5.73
CA VAL A 25 -5.09 1.03 6.08
C VAL A 25 -4.77 1.33 7.53
N ALA A 26 -5.11 2.53 8.01
CA ALA A 26 -4.95 2.93 9.41
C ALA A 26 -5.68 1.96 10.37
N LYS A 27 -6.95 1.65 10.08
CA LYS A 27 -7.74 0.69 10.86
C LYS A 27 -7.14 -0.72 10.81
N ARG A 28 -6.72 -1.19 9.64
CA ARG A 28 -6.17 -2.54 9.46
C ARG A 28 -4.84 -2.75 10.17
N LEU A 29 -3.99 -1.72 10.19
CA LEU A 29 -2.68 -1.76 10.84
C LEU A 29 -2.72 -1.30 12.30
N PHE A 30 -3.89 -0.89 12.82
CA PHE A 30 -4.06 -0.29 14.14
C PHE A 30 -3.10 0.91 14.37
N PHE A 31 -2.97 1.76 13.36
CA PHE A 31 -2.13 2.95 13.37
C PHE A 31 -2.93 4.22 13.11
N ASP A 32 -2.39 5.35 13.54
CA ASP A 32 -2.88 6.66 13.12
C ASP A 32 -2.55 6.94 11.64
N GLU A 33 -3.37 7.77 11.00
CA GLU A 33 -3.17 8.20 9.61
C GLU A 33 -1.80 8.86 9.38
N SER A 34 -1.31 9.61 10.37
CA SER A 34 0.03 10.24 10.37
C SER A 34 1.14 9.19 10.33
N THR A 35 1.00 8.12 11.11
CA THR A 35 1.95 6.99 11.15
C THR A 35 1.96 6.22 9.82
N VAL A 36 0.79 6.02 9.22
CA VAL A 36 0.69 5.42 7.87
C VAL A 36 1.41 6.31 6.83
N ARG A 37 1.20 7.63 6.87
CA ARG A 37 1.93 8.58 6.01
C ARG A 37 3.43 8.56 6.24
N TYR A 38 3.87 8.46 7.49
CA TYR A 38 5.29 8.33 7.81
C TYR A 38 5.91 7.07 7.18
N HIS A 39 5.22 5.93 7.25
CA HIS A 39 5.68 4.69 6.61
C HIS A 39 5.66 4.75 5.08
N PHE A 40 4.70 5.47 4.51
CA PHE A 40 4.69 5.80 3.08
C PHE A 40 5.91 6.64 2.68
N ILE A 41 6.22 7.72 3.43
CA ILE A 41 7.40 8.58 3.17
C ILE A 41 8.70 7.77 3.25
N ARG A 42 8.79 6.82 4.18
CA ARG A 42 9.93 5.88 4.29
C ARG A 42 9.93 4.77 3.26
N ARG A 43 9.08 4.83 2.24
CA ARG A 43 8.95 3.83 1.15
C ARG A 43 8.69 2.41 1.64
N ARG A 44 8.07 2.25 2.82
CA ARG A 44 7.65 0.93 3.34
C ARG A 44 6.25 0.54 2.88
N LEU A 45 5.45 1.53 2.47
CA LEU A 45 4.14 1.34 1.88
C LEU A 45 4.14 1.95 0.47
N VAL A 46 3.49 1.27 -0.45
CA VAL A 46 3.28 1.73 -1.83
C VAL A 46 1.85 2.21 -1.96
N GLY A 47 1.70 3.44 -2.44
CA GLY A 47 0.43 4.08 -2.64
C GLY A 47 0.56 5.26 -3.60
N PHE A 48 -0.57 5.76 -4.05
CA PHE A 48 -0.65 6.92 -4.91
C PHE A 48 -1.76 7.85 -4.44
N ARG A 49 -1.67 9.11 -4.87
CA ARG A 49 -2.70 10.10 -4.61
C ARG A 49 -3.58 10.23 -5.84
N ASN A 50 -4.89 10.06 -5.68
CA ASN A 50 -5.88 10.26 -6.74
C ASN A 50 -7.01 11.13 -6.22
N ASN A 51 -7.32 12.21 -6.94
CA ASN A 51 -8.31 13.22 -6.55
C ASN A 51 -8.17 13.72 -5.10
N GLY A 52 -6.93 13.94 -4.65
CA GLY A 52 -6.65 14.42 -3.30
C GLY A 52 -6.65 13.33 -2.21
N VAL A 53 -7.16 12.13 -2.51
CA VAL A 53 -7.24 10.98 -1.61
C VAL A 53 -6.03 10.07 -1.78
N TRP A 54 -5.50 9.55 -0.67
CA TRP A 54 -4.43 8.57 -0.66
C TRP A 54 -4.99 7.15 -0.78
N TRP A 55 -4.48 6.42 -1.77
CA TRP A 55 -4.83 5.04 -2.07
C TRP A 55 -3.59 4.16 -1.93
N PHE A 56 -3.75 3.02 -1.29
CA PHE A 56 -2.68 2.04 -1.07
C PHE A 56 -3.07 0.71 -1.68
N THR A 57 -2.09 -0.02 -2.21
CA THR A 57 -2.33 -1.37 -2.71
C THR A 57 -2.41 -2.34 -1.55
N GLU A 58 -3.39 -3.23 -1.56
CA GLU A 58 -3.56 -4.23 -0.52
C GLU A 58 -2.33 -5.13 -0.38
N ASP A 59 -1.69 -5.49 -1.48
CA ASP A 59 -0.44 -6.27 -1.47
C ASP A 59 0.64 -5.58 -0.64
N SER A 60 0.81 -4.26 -0.81
CA SER A 60 1.80 -3.52 -0.03
C SER A 60 1.44 -3.47 1.45
N VAL A 61 0.15 -3.32 1.78
CA VAL A 61 -0.32 -3.30 3.16
C VAL A 61 -0.13 -4.66 3.82
N LYS A 62 -0.43 -5.75 3.11
CA LYS A 62 -0.25 -7.13 3.58
C LYS A 62 1.22 -7.49 3.78
N SER A 63 2.09 -7.11 2.84
CA SER A 63 3.54 -7.25 2.99
C SER A 63 4.07 -6.49 4.20
N PHE A 64 3.57 -5.28 4.43
CA PHE A 64 3.94 -4.47 5.59
C PHE A 64 3.43 -5.07 6.91
N GLU A 65 2.20 -5.58 6.93
CA GLU A 65 1.64 -6.30 8.09
C GLU A 65 2.48 -7.53 8.45
N ASN A 66 2.89 -8.32 7.44
CA ASN A 66 3.80 -9.44 7.65
C ASN A 66 5.17 -8.98 8.17
N TYR A 67 5.72 -7.88 7.64
CA TYR A 67 6.96 -7.31 8.16
C TYR A 67 6.84 -6.89 9.63
N LEU A 68 5.72 -6.31 10.05
CA LEU A 68 5.47 -5.96 11.45
C LEU A 68 5.42 -7.22 12.34
N LYS A 69 4.74 -8.29 11.88
CA LYS A 69 4.69 -9.58 12.59
C LYS A 69 6.07 -10.22 12.71
N THR A 70 6.87 -10.20 11.65
CA THR A 70 8.23 -10.78 11.63
C THR A 70 9.22 -9.97 12.46
N SER A 71 9.18 -8.64 12.35
CA SER A 71 10.05 -7.74 13.14
C SER A 71 9.71 -7.75 14.64
N GLY A 72 8.45 -7.95 14.99
CA GLY A 72 8.03 -8.20 16.38
C GLY A 72 8.51 -9.56 16.92
N ASN A 73 8.53 -10.60 16.07
CA ASN A 73 8.98 -11.94 16.47
C ASN A 73 10.51 -12.09 16.61
N LEU A 74 11.31 -11.20 16.03
CA LEU A 74 12.76 -11.25 16.18
C LEU A 74 13.23 -11.01 17.63
N LYS A 75 12.38 -10.47 18.51
CA LYS A 75 12.68 -10.32 19.95
C LYS A 75 12.44 -11.58 20.78
N LYS A 76 11.81 -12.64 20.27
CA LYS A 76 11.54 -13.86 21.05
C LYS A 76 12.49 -15.05 20.80
N SER A 77 13.44 -14.93 19.86
CA SER A 77 14.39 -16.02 19.55
C SER A 77 15.83 -15.75 20.00
N LYS A 78 16.03 -14.90 21.03
CA LYS A 78 17.33 -14.70 21.69
C LYS A 78 17.34 -15.15 23.16
N ASP A 79 16.49 -16.12 23.50
CA ASP A 79 16.52 -16.80 24.79
C ASP A 79 16.18 -18.29 24.59
N LYS A 80 17.09 -19.01 23.93
CA LYS A 80 17.16 -20.46 24.13
C LYS A 80 18.63 -20.84 24.28
N LYS A 81 18.99 -20.77 25.56
CA LYS A 81 20.16 -21.29 26.27
C LYS A 81 20.58 -22.68 25.79
#